data_AF-A0A7S3VAI3-F1
#
_entry.id   AF-A0A7S3VAI3-F1
#
_cell.length_a   1.000
_cell.length_b   1.000
_cell.length_c   1.000
_cell.angle_alpha   90.00
_cell.angle_beta   90.00
_cell.angle_gamma   90.00
#
_symmetry.space_group_name_H-M   'P 1'
#
loop_
_entity.id
_entity.type
_entity.pdbx_description
1 polymer ?
#
loop_
_entity_poly.entity_id
_entity_poly.type
_entity_poly.pdbx_seq_one_letter_code
_entity_poly.pdbx_strand_id
1 'polypeptide(L)'
;MTISIRLITFAFIFFVASLSGSFALEASFTHAPDKDTGSTDGPLPQSQKQRDQLTQLDQMIAKATNPQETLMKLAEANGMKPEELGELLMRNRRDMEMAQGGSSGGGGGSGVMDSLPRKMIRILATFAMVAFKSASANPRAATLVILVFFSIAYLSISAPRNGVLISRGTTLLSPPGDFLKAYPSNDRFNGLKSSMNGVKSGSLSKIILDEEGHDGVRTIPLSTKQKKTLSHVVSAKKSIPFEALLPSEEELDLMCEKEKESKAFASMDEESIVKLVEGKAWEECVDMAFSSAEDIITARRFSEFIPEPSSRIRFLPRSGLKKDAATMVVKGMGNFGRYGIQPLRVASEVETEDISSVVFYTLKGGHFDGEMKVSVERCIDEDDDTNIAISVSLAIPKSGRKINARLASKIVDSLATSIANSTMTVAKQTLSRRLQSTLYRGKARSRATEKRQIAFNNMKKMEDMARERRRRWQRGNSDAGRYRPSGFRKPEGGPSRAF
;
A
#
# COMPACT_ATOMS: atom_id res chain seq x y z
N MET A 1 -7.41 0.56 40.43
CA MET A 1 -6.41 0.85 39.38
C MET A 1 -5.00 1.16 39.91
N THR A 2 -4.84 1.61 41.16
CA THR A 2 -3.53 1.93 41.78
C THR A 2 -2.68 0.70 42.12
N ILE A 3 -3.30 -0.46 42.31
CA ILE A 3 -2.61 -1.71 42.70
C ILE A 3 -1.79 -2.29 41.54
N SER A 4 -2.25 -2.18 40.29
CA SER A 4 -1.55 -2.70 39.11
C SER A 4 -0.29 -1.91 38.76
N ILE A 5 -0.29 -0.59 38.97
CA ILE A 5 0.89 0.25 38.74
C ILE A 5 1.96 -0.06 39.78
N ARG A 6 1.57 -0.21 41.06
CA ARG A 6 2.49 -0.58 42.13
C ARG A 6 3.15 -1.94 41.88
N LEU A 7 2.39 -2.93 41.40
CA LEU A 7 2.91 -4.27 41.08
C LEU A 7 3.94 -4.25 39.93
N ILE A 8 3.71 -3.43 38.90
CA ILE A 8 4.63 -3.26 37.77
C ILE A 8 5.91 -2.54 38.20
N THR A 9 5.81 -1.49 39.04
CA THR A 9 7.00 -0.83 39.62
C THR A 9 7.77 -1.76 40.56
N PHE A 10 7.10 -2.60 41.34
CA PHE A 10 7.77 -3.54 42.25
C PHE A 10 8.51 -4.63 41.49
N ALA A 11 7.91 -5.19 40.43
CA ALA A 11 8.57 -6.15 39.55
C ALA A 11 9.80 -5.55 38.83
N PHE A 12 9.75 -4.25 38.50
CA PHE A 12 10.86 -3.55 37.87
C PHE A 12 12.01 -3.25 38.86
N ILE A 13 11.70 -2.84 40.10
CA ILE A 13 12.72 -2.62 41.15
C ILE A 13 13.43 -3.95 41.51
N PHE A 14 12.68 -5.05 41.59
CA PHE A 14 13.25 -6.38 41.88
C PHE A 14 14.16 -6.89 40.75
N PHE A 15 13.84 -6.55 39.49
CA PHE A 15 14.68 -6.88 38.33
C PHE A 15 15.94 -6.02 38.25
N VAL A 16 15.92 -4.78 38.74
CA VAL A 16 17.11 -3.88 38.74
C VAL A 16 18.03 -4.17 39.94
N ALA A 17 17.47 -4.52 41.10
CA ALA A 17 18.25 -4.84 42.30
C ALA A 17 19.03 -6.17 42.19
N SER A 18 18.58 -7.12 41.36
CA SER A 18 19.30 -8.38 41.11
C SER A 18 20.53 -8.23 40.19
N LEU A 19 20.74 -7.03 39.62
CA LEU A 19 21.83 -6.73 38.67
C LEU A 19 22.98 -5.92 39.28
N SER A 20 22.91 -5.53 40.55
CA SER A 20 23.90 -4.67 41.21
C SER A 20 24.61 -5.39 42.37
N GLY A 21 25.53 -6.30 42.05
CA GLY A 21 26.57 -6.74 42.98
C GLY A 21 27.64 -5.64 43.11
N SER A 22 27.69 -4.96 44.25
CA SER A 22 28.68 -3.93 44.55
C SER A 22 29.83 -4.52 45.36
N PHE A 23 31.07 -4.39 44.88
CA PHE A 23 32.28 -4.59 45.68
C PHE A 23 32.99 -3.23 45.84
N ALA A 24 33.20 -2.82 47.09
CA ALA A 24 34.02 -1.68 47.46
C ALA A 24 35.52 -2.07 47.37
N LEU A 25 36.35 -1.18 46.83
CA LEU A 25 37.78 -1.37 46.62
C LEU A 25 38.53 -0.44 47.58
N GLU A 26 39.19 -1.02 48.57
CA GLU A 26 40.24 -0.40 49.37
C GLU A 26 41.48 -1.29 49.17
N ALA A 27 42.56 -0.72 48.63
CA ALA A 27 43.77 -1.48 48.31
C ALA A 27 44.94 -0.91 49.10
N SER A 28 45.38 -1.67 50.11
CA SER A 28 46.67 -1.53 50.79
C SER A 28 47.64 -2.51 50.14
N PHE A 29 48.84 -2.07 49.76
CA PHE A 29 49.88 -2.95 49.23
C PHE A 29 50.66 -3.58 50.40
N THR A 30 50.86 -4.90 50.38
CA THR A 30 51.62 -5.62 51.40
C THR A 30 53.12 -5.56 51.11
N HIS A 31 53.94 -5.30 52.14
CA HIS A 31 55.41 -5.39 52.05
C HIS A 31 55.90 -6.80 51.70
N ALA A 32 57.01 -6.87 50.97
CA ALA A 32 57.72 -8.12 50.69
C ALA A 32 58.44 -8.66 51.96
N PRO A 33 58.50 -9.99 52.18
CA PRO A 33 59.23 -10.59 53.29
C PRO A 33 60.76 -10.61 53.04
N ASP A 34 61.47 -10.88 54.13
CA ASP A 34 62.87 -10.55 54.45
C ASP A 34 64.01 -11.03 53.52
N LYS A 35 65.16 -10.34 53.67
CA LYS A 35 66.34 -10.27 52.80
C LYS A 35 67.30 -11.49 52.77
N ASP A 36 66.96 -12.61 53.40
CA ASP A 36 67.94 -13.68 53.70
C ASP A 36 68.07 -14.81 52.66
N THR A 37 67.40 -14.73 51.51
CA THR A 37 67.50 -15.77 50.45
C THR A 37 68.29 -15.35 49.21
N GLY A 38 68.82 -14.12 49.15
CA GLY A 38 69.56 -13.64 47.98
C GLY A 38 68.74 -13.59 46.68
N SER A 39 67.42 -13.79 46.76
CA SER A 39 66.47 -13.72 45.67
C SER A 39 65.50 -12.56 45.92
N THR A 40 65.52 -11.54 45.07
CA THR A 40 64.58 -10.40 45.13
C THR A 40 63.19 -10.75 44.55
N ASP A 41 62.89 -12.03 44.37
CA ASP A 41 61.61 -12.51 43.84
C ASP A 41 60.51 -12.61 44.91
N GLY A 42 60.13 -11.48 45.51
CA GLY A 42 58.84 -11.37 46.20
C GLY A 42 57.67 -11.64 45.23
N PRO A 43 56.52 -12.18 45.69
CA PRO A 43 55.39 -12.45 44.81
C PRO A 43 54.82 -11.14 44.25
N LEU A 44 54.78 -11.03 42.92
CA LEU A 44 54.16 -9.92 42.21
C LEU A 44 52.64 -9.84 42.50
N PRO A 45 52.02 -8.66 42.36
CA PRO A 45 50.59 -8.49 42.57
C PRO A 45 49.78 -9.44 41.68
N GLN A 46 48.93 -10.26 42.31
CA GLN A 46 48.18 -11.34 41.67
C GLN A 46 47.04 -10.83 40.78
N SER A 47 46.61 -9.57 40.91
CA SER A 47 45.46 -9.05 40.16
C SER A 47 45.87 -8.17 38.97
N GLN A 48 45.20 -8.36 37.83
CA GLN A 48 45.40 -7.54 36.63
C GLN A 48 45.20 -6.04 36.90
N LYS A 49 44.28 -5.69 37.81
CA LYS A 49 44.03 -4.30 38.21
C LYS A 49 45.23 -3.64 38.87
N GLN A 50 45.96 -4.37 39.72
CA GLN A 50 47.19 -3.85 40.34
C GLN A 50 48.31 -3.70 39.30
N ARG A 51 48.38 -4.60 38.31
CA ARG A 51 49.32 -4.48 37.19
C ARG A 51 49.03 -3.25 36.32
N ASP A 52 47.75 -2.98 36.05
CA ASP A 52 47.31 -1.79 35.30
C ASP A 52 47.61 -0.50 36.08
N GLN A 53 47.42 -0.50 37.41
CA GLN A 53 47.75 0.64 38.28
C GLN A 53 49.26 0.94 38.29
N LEU A 54 50.10 -0.08 38.37
CA LEU A 54 51.55 0.07 38.29
C LEU A 54 52.00 0.56 36.91
N THR A 55 51.34 0.12 35.84
CA THR A 55 51.61 0.64 34.48
C THR A 55 51.23 2.11 34.35
N GLN A 56 50.12 2.53 34.98
CA GLN A 56 49.73 3.94 35.02
C GLN A 56 50.73 4.78 35.83
N LEU A 57 51.25 4.25 36.95
CA LEU A 57 52.28 4.91 37.74
C LEU A 57 53.60 5.07 36.94
N ASP A 58 54.02 4.05 36.21
CA ASP A 58 55.21 4.12 35.34
C ASP A 58 55.06 5.22 34.28
N GLN A 59 53.89 5.31 33.65
CA GLN A 59 53.59 6.36 32.66
C GLN A 59 53.53 7.76 33.27
N MET A 60 53.06 7.89 34.51
CA MET A 60 53.04 9.18 35.23
C MET A 60 54.46 9.63 35.59
N ILE A 61 55.30 8.71 36.07
CA ILE A 61 56.72 9.00 36.38
C ILE A 61 57.47 9.40 35.11
N ALA A 62 57.29 8.67 34.01
CA ALA A 62 57.95 8.96 32.73
C ALA A 62 57.53 10.30 32.11
N LYS A 63 56.33 10.82 32.42
CA LYS A 63 55.82 12.10 31.91
C LYS A 63 56.08 13.28 32.84
N ALA A 64 56.56 13.05 34.06
CA ALA A 64 56.81 14.12 35.01
C ALA A 64 58.07 14.92 34.62
N THR A 65 58.04 16.24 34.84
CA THR A 65 59.15 17.15 34.56
C THR A 65 60.42 16.78 35.35
N ASN A 66 60.25 16.14 36.52
CA ASN A 66 61.34 15.61 37.33
C ASN A 66 61.01 14.17 37.80
N PRO A 67 61.42 13.13 37.04
CA PRO A 67 60.99 11.75 37.28
C PRO A 67 61.53 11.18 38.60
N GLN A 68 62.75 11.56 39.00
CA GLN A 68 63.37 11.06 40.24
C GLN A 68 62.64 11.55 41.49
N GLU A 69 62.25 12.83 41.52
CA GLU A 69 61.51 13.41 42.65
C GLU A 69 60.09 12.83 42.74
N THR A 70 59.46 12.58 41.60
CA THR A 70 58.12 11.98 41.51
C THR A 70 58.13 10.53 42.01
N LEU A 71 59.15 9.75 41.62
CA LEU A 71 59.34 8.39 42.09
C LEU A 71 59.58 8.35 43.60
N MET A 72 60.37 9.28 44.14
CA MET A 72 60.61 9.38 45.59
C MET A 72 59.33 9.69 46.38
N LYS A 73 58.52 10.65 45.91
CA LYS A 73 57.22 10.99 46.52
C LYS A 73 56.21 9.85 46.46
N LEU A 74 56.18 9.12 45.34
CA LEU A 74 55.29 7.96 45.19
C LEU A 74 55.74 6.77 46.04
N ALA A 75 57.04 6.56 46.20
CA ALA A 75 57.57 5.52 47.07
C ALA A 75 57.26 5.81 48.55
N GLU A 76 57.47 7.05 48.98
CA GLU A 76 57.12 7.53 50.33
C GLU A 76 55.62 7.40 50.61
N ALA A 77 54.76 7.78 49.65
CA ALA A 77 53.32 7.64 49.77
C ALA A 77 52.83 6.18 49.90
N ASN A 78 53.62 5.22 49.39
CA ASN A 78 53.32 3.79 49.48
C ASN A 78 54.13 3.07 50.57
N GLY A 79 54.85 3.81 51.43
CA GLY A 79 55.63 3.24 52.53
C GLY A 79 56.83 2.39 52.10
N MET A 80 57.29 2.51 50.86
CA MET A 80 58.38 1.70 50.30
C MET A 80 59.59 2.54 49.90
N LYS A 81 60.77 1.93 49.79
CA LYS A 81 61.96 2.65 49.34
C LYS A 81 61.85 2.98 47.84
N PRO A 82 62.42 4.11 47.39
CA PRO A 82 62.44 4.47 45.97
C PRO A 82 63.00 3.37 45.07
N GLU A 83 64.05 2.70 45.53
CA GLU A 83 64.71 1.58 44.85
C GLU A 83 63.76 0.38 44.68
N GLU A 84 62.98 0.06 45.72
CA GLU A 84 62.01 -1.05 45.71
C GLU A 84 60.85 -0.77 44.73
N LEU A 85 60.32 0.46 44.71
CA LEU A 85 59.29 0.85 43.75
C LEU A 85 59.83 0.80 42.32
N GLY A 86 61.05 1.28 42.09
CA GLY A 86 61.71 1.23 40.79
C GLY A 86 61.89 -0.19 40.27
N GLU A 87 62.33 -1.12 41.14
CA GLU A 87 62.49 -2.53 40.80
C GLU A 87 61.12 -3.17 40.47
N LEU A 88 60.08 -2.83 41.22
CA LEU A 88 58.72 -3.33 41.00
C LEU A 88 58.12 -2.87 39.66
N LEU A 89 58.32 -1.60 39.30
CA LEU A 89 57.90 -1.06 37.99
C LEU A 89 58.65 -1.72 36.83
N MET A 90 59.97 -1.88 36.95
CA MET A 90 60.79 -2.53 35.93
C MET A 90 60.43 -4.02 35.75
N ARG A 91 60.15 -4.72 36.85
CA ARG A 91 59.71 -6.12 36.82
C ARG A 91 58.33 -6.27 36.18
N ASN A 92 57.38 -5.39 36.50
CA ASN A 92 56.07 -5.39 35.86
C ASN A 92 56.16 -5.11 34.34
N ARG A 93 57.01 -4.16 33.93
CA ARG A 93 57.27 -3.88 32.52
C ARG A 93 57.82 -5.11 31.78
N ARG A 94 58.81 -5.79 32.36
CA ARG A 94 59.37 -7.03 31.80
C ARG A 94 58.33 -8.15 31.72
N ASP A 95 57.50 -8.30 32.74
CA ASP A 95 56.42 -9.31 32.75
C ASP A 95 55.33 -9.02 31.71
N MET A 96 54.97 -7.76 31.51
CA MET A 96 54.04 -7.36 30.45
C MET A 96 54.64 -7.59 29.07
N GLU A 97 55.93 -7.30 28.88
CA GLU A 97 56.65 -7.58 27.64
C GLU A 97 56.75 -9.09 27.38
N MET A 98 56.93 -9.94 28.40
CA MET A 98 56.89 -11.40 28.26
C MET A 98 55.47 -11.93 28.00
N ALA A 99 54.44 -11.35 28.62
CA ALA A 99 53.04 -11.68 28.35
C ALA A 99 52.62 -11.28 26.92
N GLN A 100 53.24 -10.23 26.35
CA GLN A 100 53.03 -9.80 24.96
C GLN A 100 53.94 -10.53 23.96
N GLY A 101 55.14 -10.96 24.38
CA GLY A 101 56.18 -11.53 23.53
C GLY A 101 56.14 -13.05 23.36
N GLY A 102 55.24 -13.75 24.04
CA GLY A 102 55.16 -15.22 24.07
C GLY A 102 54.20 -15.88 23.07
N SER A 103 53.96 -15.32 21.87
CA SER A 103 53.15 -16.01 20.85
C SER A 103 53.69 -15.83 19.42
N SER A 104 54.63 -16.69 19.08
CA SER A 104 54.56 -17.43 17.82
C SER A 104 53.39 -18.41 17.89
N GLY A 105 52.22 -18.05 17.35
CA GLY A 105 51.12 -18.99 17.19
C GLY A 105 49.74 -18.35 17.14
N GLY A 106 49.19 -18.20 15.93
CA GLY A 106 47.75 -18.00 15.72
C GLY A 106 47.27 -16.56 15.87
N GLY A 107 46.77 -16.01 14.76
CA GLY A 107 46.23 -14.66 14.69
C GLY A 107 45.15 -14.39 15.74
N GLY A 108 45.50 -13.56 16.72
CA GLY A 108 44.97 -12.20 16.74
C GLY A 108 43.55 -12.00 17.27
N GLY A 109 43.17 -12.73 18.32
CA GLY A 109 42.10 -12.35 19.23
C GLY A 109 42.54 -11.26 20.23
N SER A 110 42.95 -10.09 19.74
CA SER A 110 43.10 -8.88 20.58
C SER A 110 42.81 -7.60 19.79
N GLY A 111 41.83 -7.72 18.90
CA GLY A 111 40.96 -6.62 18.50
C GLY A 111 39.57 -6.93 19.04
N VAL A 112 39.38 -6.84 20.37
CA VAL A 112 38.03 -6.97 20.96
C VAL A 112 37.27 -5.70 20.64
N MET A 113 36.72 -5.77 19.43
CA MET A 113 35.81 -4.91 18.71
C MET A 113 35.18 -3.79 19.53
N ASP A 114 35.54 -2.59 19.08
CA ASP A 114 34.81 -1.34 19.17
C ASP A 114 33.49 -1.43 18.38
N SER A 115 32.70 -2.49 18.68
CA SER A 115 31.46 -2.78 18.01
C SER A 115 30.41 -1.77 18.46
N LEU A 116 29.73 -1.19 17.47
CA LEU A 116 28.58 -0.29 17.61
C LEU A 116 27.58 -0.66 18.72
N PRO A 117 27.31 -1.95 19.02
CA PRO A 117 26.48 -2.36 20.16
C PRO A 117 27.03 -1.93 21.53
N ARG A 118 28.34 -2.01 21.79
CA ARG A 118 28.92 -1.62 23.10
C ARG A 118 28.93 -0.11 23.30
N LYS A 119 29.17 0.69 22.25
CA LYS A 119 29.04 2.15 22.32
C LYS A 119 27.59 2.57 22.54
N MET A 120 26.63 1.93 21.88
CA MET A 120 25.19 2.12 22.12
C MET A 120 24.80 1.78 23.56
N ILE A 121 25.27 0.65 24.10
CA ILE A 121 25.01 0.25 25.49
C ILE A 121 25.61 1.27 26.48
N ARG A 122 26.81 1.79 26.22
CA ARG A 122 27.46 2.80 27.08
C ARG A 122 26.71 4.13 27.03
N ILE A 123 26.28 4.57 25.84
CA ILE A 123 25.45 5.77 25.65
C ILE A 123 24.10 5.61 26.37
N LEU A 124 23.46 4.45 26.22
CA LEU A 124 22.21 4.11 26.92
C LEU A 124 22.39 4.09 28.44
N ALA A 125 23.50 3.54 28.94
CA ALA A 125 23.82 3.50 30.37
C ALA A 125 24.10 4.91 30.94
N THR A 126 24.80 5.77 30.19
CA THR A 126 25.01 7.17 30.59
C THR A 126 23.71 7.97 30.57
N PHE A 127 22.85 7.76 29.56
CA PHE A 127 21.53 8.37 29.52
C PHE A 127 20.66 7.88 30.68
N ALA A 128 20.71 6.59 31.01
CA ALA A 128 19.99 6.02 32.15
C ALA A 128 20.48 6.64 33.46
N MET A 129 21.79 6.74 33.69
CA MET A 129 22.35 7.37 34.89
C MET A 129 21.98 8.85 35.03
N VAL A 130 22.06 9.62 33.94
CA VAL A 130 21.63 11.03 33.92
C VAL A 130 20.13 11.14 34.18
N ALA A 131 19.32 10.25 33.60
CA ALA A 131 17.88 10.19 33.85
C ALA A 131 17.55 9.85 35.31
N PHE A 132 18.25 8.88 35.93
CA PHE A 132 18.06 8.52 37.34
C PHE A 132 18.45 9.66 38.28
N LYS A 133 19.57 10.34 38.00
CA LYS A 133 20.03 11.48 38.81
C LYS A 133 19.16 12.73 38.61
N SER A 134 18.62 12.93 37.41
CA SER A 134 17.63 13.98 37.15
C SER A 134 16.26 13.67 37.76
N ALA A 135 15.91 12.38 37.89
CA ALA A 135 14.66 11.93 38.51
C ALA A 135 14.64 12.10 40.03
N SER A 136 15.78 11.97 40.69
CA SER A 136 15.87 12.23 42.13
C SER A 136 15.76 13.73 42.45
N ALA A 137 16.31 14.60 41.60
CA ALA A 137 16.26 16.05 41.79
C ALA A 137 14.89 16.66 41.43
N ASN A 138 14.26 16.21 40.34
CA ASN A 138 12.99 16.74 39.85
C ASN A 138 12.07 15.62 39.35
N PRO A 139 11.36 14.91 40.25
CA PRO A 139 10.61 13.70 39.89
C PRO A 139 9.49 13.97 38.87
N ARG A 140 8.83 15.14 38.94
CA ARG A 140 7.77 15.53 37.98
C ARG A 140 8.32 15.86 36.59
N ALA A 141 9.49 16.49 36.51
CA ALA A 141 10.12 16.80 35.22
C ALA A 141 10.66 15.52 34.58
N ALA A 142 11.27 14.63 35.37
CA ALA A 142 11.79 13.37 34.87
C ALA A 142 10.69 12.42 34.37
N THR A 143 9.53 12.34 35.03
CA THR A 143 8.40 11.54 34.53
C THR A 143 7.89 12.07 33.18
N LEU A 144 7.81 13.39 33.00
CA LEU A 144 7.46 14.00 31.70
C LEU A 144 8.51 13.70 30.63
N VAL A 145 9.80 13.85 30.93
CA VAL A 145 10.89 13.54 29.98
C VAL A 145 10.89 12.07 29.59
N ILE A 146 10.69 11.16 30.54
CA ILE A 146 10.59 9.72 30.28
C ILE A 146 9.36 9.44 29.39
N LEU A 147 8.21 10.06 29.68
CA LEU A 147 6.99 9.89 28.88
C LEU A 147 7.18 10.43 27.46
N VAL A 148 7.84 11.58 27.31
CA VAL A 148 8.20 12.15 26.00
C VAL A 148 9.19 11.24 25.27
N PHE A 149 10.22 10.72 25.93
CA PHE A 149 11.18 9.80 25.32
C PHE A 149 10.51 8.49 24.89
N PHE A 150 9.66 7.90 25.72
CA PHE A 150 8.87 6.74 25.33
C PHE A 150 7.90 7.05 24.21
N SER A 151 7.31 8.25 24.18
CA SER A 151 6.45 8.69 23.07
C SER A 151 7.25 8.84 21.78
N ILE A 152 8.46 9.41 21.83
CA ILE A 152 9.37 9.54 20.68
C ILE A 152 9.87 8.17 20.23
N ALA A 153 10.28 7.29 21.14
CA ALA A 153 10.71 5.93 20.82
C ALA A 153 9.56 5.10 20.26
N TYR A 154 8.37 5.20 20.86
CA TYR A 154 7.15 4.60 20.35
C TYR A 154 6.84 5.12 18.95
N LEU A 155 6.85 6.44 18.73
CA LEU A 155 6.68 7.05 17.42
C LEU A 155 7.78 6.64 16.44
N SER A 156 9.02 6.48 16.86
CA SER A 156 10.15 6.13 15.98
C SER A 156 10.12 4.65 15.57
N ILE A 157 9.74 3.76 16.49
CA ILE A 157 9.48 2.34 16.21
C ILE A 157 8.18 2.20 15.39
N SER A 158 7.26 3.14 15.51
CA SER A 158 5.93 3.10 14.86
C SER A 158 5.82 3.92 13.57
N ALA A 159 6.73 4.85 13.30
CA ALA A 159 6.78 5.67 12.10
C ALA A 159 7.62 5.00 11.01
N PRO A 160 7.29 5.14 9.71
CA PRO A 160 5.99 5.23 9.09
C PRO A 160 5.73 3.97 8.25
N ARG A 161 6.08 2.77 8.74
CA ARG A 161 5.82 1.54 7.98
C ARG A 161 4.34 1.12 8.06
N ASN A 162 3.71 1.26 9.23
CA ASN A 162 2.40 0.63 9.51
C ASN A 162 1.35 1.56 10.18
N GLY A 163 1.64 2.85 10.37
CA GLY A 163 0.76 3.84 11.03
C GLY A 163 0.91 3.93 12.57
N VAL A 164 0.45 5.05 13.15
CA VAL A 164 0.49 5.32 14.60
C VAL A 164 -0.82 4.90 15.27
N LEU A 165 -0.73 4.19 16.40
CA LEU A 165 -1.86 3.78 17.24
C LEU A 165 -1.95 4.70 18.47
N ILE A 166 -3.13 5.24 18.78
CA ILE A 166 -3.33 6.06 20.01
C ILE A 166 -4.20 5.33 21.05
N SER A 167 -5.09 4.42 20.64
CA SER A 167 -5.89 3.58 21.54
C SER A 167 -6.18 2.21 20.94
N ARG A 168 -6.70 1.25 21.75
CA ARG A 168 -7.02 -0.15 21.38
C ARG A 168 -7.88 -0.23 20.09
N GLY A 169 -7.24 -0.19 18.92
CA GLY A 169 -7.87 -0.38 17.61
C GLY A 169 -7.91 0.84 16.67
N THR A 170 -7.45 2.03 17.07
CA THR A 170 -7.47 3.23 16.21
C THR A 170 -6.08 3.58 15.68
N THR A 171 -5.82 3.21 14.41
CA THR A 171 -4.73 3.79 13.62
C THR A 171 -5.18 5.14 13.07
N LEU A 172 -4.50 6.23 13.45
CA LEU A 172 -4.85 7.58 12.97
C LEU A 172 -4.33 7.85 11.56
N LEU A 173 -3.17 7.30 11.22
CA LEU A 173 -2.48 7.58 9.97
C LEU A 173 -2.32 6.30 9.13
N SER A 174 -2.86 6.32 7.92
CA SER A 174 -2.51 5.34 6.89
C SER A 174 -1.04 5.50 6.48
N PRO A 175 -0.37 4.44 5.99
CA PRO A 175 0.98 4.56 5.47
C PRO A 175 1.07 5.66 4.40
N PRO A 176 2.15 6.45 4.36
CA PRO A 176 2.33 7.50 3.35
C PRO A 176 2.20 6.94 1.94
N GLY A 177 1.44 7.63 1.08
CA GLY A 177 1.21 7.17 -0.31
C GLY A 177 2.51 7.02 -1.09
N ASP A 178 3.46 7.94 -0.90
CA ASP A 178 4.75 7.93 -1.60
C ASP A 178 5.61 6.74 -1.21
N PHE A 179 5.59 6.38 0.08
CA PHE A 179 6.27 5.16 0.55
C PHE A 179 5.70 3.92 -0.13
N LEU A 180 4.37 3.81 -0.21
CA LEU A 180 3.72 2.66 -0.81
C LEU A 180 3.96 2.59 -2.33
N LYS A 181 4.04 3.73 -3.02
CA LYS A 181 4.42 3.79 -4.45
C LYS A 181 5.88 3.41 -4.69
N ALA A 182 6.78 3.82 -3.78
CA ALA A 182 8.19 3.47 -3.85
C ALA A 182 8.50 2.02 -3.46
N TYR A 183 7.63 1.38 -2.65
CA TYR A 183 7.88 0.06 -2.07
C TYR A 183 8.04 -1.07 -3.12
N PRO A 184 7.13 -1.24 -4.10
CA PRO A 184 7.32 -2.21 -5.20
C PRO A 184 8.51 -1.87 -6.12
N SER A 185 9.00 -0.63 -6.05
CA SER A 185 10.11 -0.15 -6.88
C SER A 185 11.48 -0.44 -6.26
N ASN A 186 11.54 -0.79 -4.98
CA ASN A 186 12.78 -1.04 -4.26
C ASN A 186 13.44 -2.36 -4.72
N ASP A 187 14.76 -2.38 -4.89
CA ASP A 187 15.52 -3.59 -5.24
C ASP A 187 15.33 -4.73 -4.24
N ARG A 188 15.09 -4.39 -2.97
CA ARG A 188 14.74 -5.38 -1.94
C ARG A 188 13.47 -6.15 -2.31
N PHE A 189 12.48 -5.49 -2.91
CA PHE A 189 11.24 -6.14 -3.36
C PHE A 189 11.51 -7.12 -4.50
N ASN A 190 12.40 -6.77 -5.43
CA ASN A 190 12.77 -7.65 -6.55
C ASN A 190 13.43 -8.95 -6.04
N GLY A 191 14.27 -8.85 -5.02
CA GLY A 191 14.93 -10.01 -4.38
C GLY A 191 14.01 -10.88 -3.51
N LEU A 192 12.76 -10.48 -3.25
CA LEU A 192 11.84 -11.30 -2.47
C LEU A 192 11.44 -12.56 -3.24
N LYS A 193 11.63 -13.71 -2.58
CA LYS A 193 11.16 -15.01 -3.05
C LYS A 193 9.67 -15.19 -2.72
N SER A 194 9.03 -16.14 -3.40
CA SER A 194 7.68 -16.61 -3.03
C SER A 194 7.65 -16.98 -1.54
N SER A 195 6.56 -16.63 -0.87
CA SER A 195 6.31 -17.03 0.51
C SER A 195 5.99 -18.53 0.62
N MET A 196 5.50 -19.12 -0.47
CA MET A 196 5.09 -20.51 -0.54
C MET A 196 6.27 -21.37 -0.99
N ASN A 197 6.85 -22.14 -0.07
CA ASN A 197 7.90 -23.10 -0.40
C ASN A 197 7.28 -24.37 -1.01
N GLY A 198 7.75 -24.79 -2.19
CA GLY A 198 7.38 -26.08 -2.81
C GLY A 198 6.03 -26.12 -3.52
N VAL A 199 5.29 -24.99 -3.56
CA VAL A 199 4.04 -24.87 -4.31
C VAL A 199 4.31 -24.03 -5.57
N LYS A 200 3.95 -24.56 -6.74
CA LYS A 200 4.06 -23.82 -8.01
C LYS A 200 3.10 -22.64 -7.96
N SER A 201 3.56 -21.46 -8.36
CA SER A 201 2.73 -20.26 -8.47
C SER A 201 1.56 -20.48 -9.44
N GLY A 202 0.36 -20.08 -9.04
CA GLY A 202 -0.89 -20.27 -9.78
C GLY A 202 -1.49 -21.67 -9.69
N SER A 203 -0.98 -22.55 -8.80
CA SER A 203 -1.55 -23.88 -8.63
C SER A 203 -2.71 -23.93 -7.65
N LEU A 204 -2.78 -23.01 -6.68
CA LEU A 204 -3.85 -22.98 -5.70
C LEU A 204 -5.10 -22.32 -6.28
N SER A 205 -4.93 -21.34 -7.17
CA SER A 205 -6.03 -20.68 -7.88
C SER A 205 -6.82 -21.61 -8.80
N LYS A 206 -6.16 -22.61 -9.42
CA LYS A 206 -6.82 -23.65 -10.25
C LYS A 206 -7.79 -24.53 -9.46
N ILE A 207 -7.63 -24.59 -8.14
CA ILE A 207 -8.49 -25.38 -7.25
C ILE A 207 -9.81 -24.64 -6.98
N ILE A 208 -9.88 -23.34 -7.29
CA ILE A 208 -11.01 -22.45 -7.03
C ILE A 208 -11.93 -22.32 -8.27
N LEU A 209 -11.82 -23.25 -9.22
CA LEU A 209 -12.67 -23.28 -10.40
C LEU A 209 -14.02 -23.90 -10.01
N ASP A 210 -15.09 -23.19 -10.35
CA ASP A 210 -16.44 -23.75 -10.58
C ASP A 210 -17.36 -23.95 -9.37
N GLU A 211 -17.48 -22.97 -8.46
CA GLU A 211 -18.67 -22.92 -7.61
C GLU A 211 -19.69 -21.91 -8.16
N GLU A 212 -20.79 -22.46 -8.70
CA GLU A 212 -22.06 -21.77 -8.93
C GLU A 212 -22.57 -21.20 -7.60
N GLY A 213 -22.11 -19.99 -7.30
CA GLY A 213 -22.45 -19.28 -6.08
C GLY A 213 -23.34 -18.09 -6.36
N HIS A 214 -24.36 -17.88 -5.51
CA HIS A 214 -25.03 -16.60 -5.39
C HIS A 214 -24.09 -15.54 -4.81
N ASP A 215 -24.41 -14.28 -5.09
CA ASP A 215 -23.72 -13.10 -4.61
C ASP A 215 -23.39 -13.13 -3.11
N GLY A 216 -22.18 -12.70 -2.79
CA GLY A 216 -21.70 -12.56 -1.42
C GLY A 216 -20.40 -13.31 -1.14
N VAL A 217 -20.05 -13.34 0.15
CA VAL A 217 -18.80 -13.91 0.65
C VAL A 217 -19.04 -15.29 1.20
N ARG A 218 -18.24 -16.27 0.76
CA ARG A 218 -18.33 -17.65 1.20
C ARG A 218 -16.95 -18.19 1.58
N THR A 219 -16.93 -19.01 2.62
CA THR A 219 -15.78 -19.86 2.91
C THR A 219 -16.00 -21.18 2.20
N ILE A 220 -15.13 -21.52 1.25
CA ILE A 220 -15.30 -22.70 0.41
C ILE A 220 -14.98 -23.96 1.24
N PRO A 221 -15.90 -24.92 1.38
CA PRO A 221 -15.64 -26.17 2.08
C PRO A 221 -14.62 -27.00 1.29
N LEU A 222 -13.46 -27.24 1.91
CA LEU A 222 -12.39 -27.97 1.24
C LEU A 222 -12.67 -29.48 1.20
N SER A 223 -12.47 -30.11 0.05
CA SER A 223 -12.47 -31.58 -0.07
C SER A 223 -11.33 -32.20 0.76
N THR A 224 -11.43 -33.51 1.05
CA THR A 224 -10.39 -34.23 1.81
C THR A 224 -9.01 -34.16 1.16
N LYS A 225 -8.95 -34.11 -0.17
CA LYS A 225 -7.70 -33.89 -0.94
C LYS A 225 -7.19 -32.46 -0.77
N GLN A 226 -8.07 -31.47 -0.88
CA GLN A 226 -7.71 -30.04 -0.74
C GLN A 226 -7.28 -29.69 0.69
N LYS A 227 -7.87 -30.28 1.74
CA LYS A 227 -7.46 -30.08 3.15
C LYS A 227 -6.02 -30.51 3.45
N LYS A 228 -5.39 -31.30 2.57
CA LYS A 228 -3.96 -31.67 2.70
C LYS A 228 -3.05 -30.50 2.32
N THR A 229 -3.45 -29.70 1.32
CA THR A 229 -2.65 -28.61 0.77
C THR A 229 -3.08 -27.23 1.27
N LEU A 230 -4.37 -27.02 1.45
CA LEU A 230 -5.00 -25.76 1.82
C LEU A 230 -5.50 -25.79 3.26
N SER A 231 -5.31 -24.67 3.96
CA SER A 231 -5.88 -24.45 5.28
C SER A 231 -7.22 -23.73 5.21
N HIS A 232 -7.34 -22.79 4.29
CA HIS A 232 -8.49 -21.89 4.22
C HIS A 232 -8.62 -21.32 2.81
N VAL A 233 -9.85 -21.27 2.30
CA VAL A 233 -10.19 -20.61 1.04
C VAL A 233 -11.43 -19.76 1.27
N VAL A 234 -11.35 -18.50 0.86
CA VAL A 234 -12.46 -17.55 0.94
C VAL A 234 -12.65 -16.94 -0.44
N SER A 235 -13.90 -16.90 -0.89
CA SER A 235 -14.27 -16.30 -2.16
C SER A 235 -15.38 -15.29 -1.94
N ALA A 236 -15.40 -14.22 -2.73
CA ALA A 236 -16.52 -13.32 -2.84
C ALA A 236 -16.87 -13.17 -4.32
N LYS A 237 -18.17 -13.33 -4.63
CA LYS A 237 -18.72 -13.14 -5.96
C LYS A 237 -19.71 -11.98 -5.92
N LYS A 238 -19.68 -11.15 -6.95
CA LYS A 238 -20.60 -10.03 -7.18
C LYS A 238 -21.04 -10.03 -8.63
N SER A 239 -22.34 -10.17 -8.85
CA SER A 239 -22.98 -9.95 -10.13
C SER A 239 -23.18 -8.45 -10.34
N ILE A 240 -23.05 -8.00 -11.58
CA ILE A 240 -23.37 -6.63 -11.97
C ILE A 240 -24.87 -6.58 -12.29
N PRO A 241 -25.67 -5.76 -11.59
CA PRO A 241 -27.08 -5.58 -11.94
C PRO A 241 -27.18 -4.70 -13.20
N PHE A 242 -27.44 -5.34 -14.34
CA PHE A 242 -27.52 -4.67 -15.65
C PHE A 242 -28.77 -3.83 -15.81
N GLU A 243 -29.83 -4.10 -15.04
CA GLU A 243 -31.04 -3.29 -15.00
C GLU A 243 -30.71 -1.85 -14.61
N ALA A 244 -29.66 -1.65 -13.80
CA ALA A 244 -29.18 -0.33 -13.41
C ALA A 244 -28.32 0.37 -14.48
N LEU A 245 -27.96 -0.33 -15.56
CA LEU A 245 -27.22 0.19 -16.73
C LEU A 245 -28.14 0.41 -17.94
N LEU A 246 -29.31 -0.20 -17.98
CA LEU A 246 -30.26 -0.01 -19.07
C LEU A 246 -30.63 1.47 -19.25
N PRO A 247 -30.77 1.94 -20.52
CA PRO A 247 -31.30 3.26 -20.79
C PRO A 247 -32.69 3.43 -20.17
N SER A 248 -33.03 4.66 -19.80
CA SER A 248 -34.39 4.96 -19.33
C SER A 248 -35.43 4.69 -20.43
N GLU A 249 -36.71 4.50 -20.05
CA GLU A 249 -37.81 4.31 -21.02
C GLU A 249 -37.83 5.42 -22.09
N GLU A 250 -37.64 6.68 -21.70
CA GLU A 250 -37.57 7.81 -22.64
C GLU A 250 -36.41 7.69 -23.66
N GLU A 251 -35.30 7.07 -23.25
CA GLU A 251 -34.13 6.86 -24.11
C GLU A 251 -34.34 5.67 -25.04
N LEU A 252 -34.99 4.60 -24.56
CA LEU A 252 -35.42 3.46 -25.37
C LEU A 252 -36.40 3.91 -26.46
N ASP A 253 -37.37 4.77 -26.15
CA ASP A 253 -38.31 5.33 -27.12
C ASP A 253 -37.60 6.06 -28.26
N LEU A 254 -36.60 6.88 -27.95
CA LEU A 254 -35.81 7.60 -28.95
C LEU A 254 -34.95 6.67 -29.81
N MET A 255 -34.48 5.56 -29.24
CA MET A 255 -33.79 4.51 -30.00
C MET A 255 -34.76 3.76 -30.91
N CYS A 256 -35.96 3.45 -30.43
CA CYS A 256 -37.04 2.85 -31.22
C CYS A 256 -37.47 3.72 -32.40
N GLU A 257 -37.66 5.04 -32.20
CA GLU A 257 -37.98 5.97 -33.30
C GLU A 257 -36.92 5.94 -34.40
N LYS A 258 -35.64 5.89 -34.02
CA LYS A 258 -34.52 5.81 -34.96
C LYS A 258 -34.53 4.50 -35.76
N GLU A 259 -34.82 3.37 -35.12
CA GLU A 259 -34.90 2.08 -35.80
C GLU A 259 -36.15 1.98 -36.70
N LYS A 260 -37.29 2.54 -36.29
CA LYS A 260 -38.52 2.62 -37.11
C LYS A 260 -38.31 3.38 -38.43
N GLU A 261 -37.46 4.40 -38.44
CA GLU A 261 -37.11 5.12 -39.67
C GLU A 261 -36.25 4.27 -40.63
N SER A 262 -35.60 3.22 -40.14
CA SER A 262 -34.84 2.32 -40.99
C SER A 262 -35.79 1.36 -41.72
N LYS A 263 -35.66 1.28 -43.05
CA LYS A 263 -36.57 0.51 -43.91
C LYS A 263 -36.68 -0.98 -43.56
N ALA A 264 -35.75 -1.50 -42.77
CA ALA A 264 -35.70 -2.90 -42.34
C ALA A 264 -36.83 -3.27 -41.35
N PHE A 265 -37.39 -2.31 -40.61
CA PHE A 265 -38.35 -2.58 -39.52
C PHE A 265 -39.76 -2.05 -39.78
N ALA A 266 -40.05 -1.53 -40.98
CA ALA A 266 -41.34 -0.91 -41.31
C ALA A 266 -42.54 -1.87 -41.25
N SER A 267 -42.31 -3.19 -41.20
CA SER A 267 -43.34 -4.23 -41.13
C SER A 267 -43.46 -4.92 -39.78
N MET A 268 -42.61 -4.59 -38.80
CA MET A 268 -42.69 -5.18 -37.46
C MET A 268 -43.66 -4.37 -36.59
N ASP A 269 -44.37 -5.08 -35.71
CA ASP A 269 -45.18 -4.47 -34.67
C ASP A 269 -44.31 -3.72 -33.65
N GLU A 270 -44.89 -2.70 -33.03
CA GLU A 270 -44.17 -1.81 -32.10
C GLU A 270 -43.59 -2.57 -30.90
N GLU A 271 -44.30 -3.58 -30.39
CA GLU A 271 -43.86 -4.39 -29.26
C GLU A 271 -42.60 -5.21 -29.61
N SER A 272 -42.58 -5.83 -30.80
CA SER A 272 -41.39 -6.56 -31.27
C SER A 272 -40.19 -5.64 -31.52
N ILE A 273 -40.40 -4.39 -31.95
CA ILE A 273 -39.30 -3.42 -32.13
C ILE A 273 -38.72 -3.04 -30.77
N VAL A 274 -39.56 -2.78 -29.75
CA VAL A 274 -39.11 -2.44 -28.40
C VAL A 274 -38.25 -3.57 -27.81
N LYS A 275 -38.74 -4.81 -27.86
CA LYS A 275 -37.98 -5.98 -27.37
C LYS A 275 -36.64 -6.16 -28.08
N LEU A 276 -36.60 -5.93 -29.39
CA LEU A 276 -35.35 -6.03 -30.17
C LEU A 276 -34.35 -4.90 -29.81
N VAL A 277 -34.84 -3.69 -29.58
CA VAL A 277 -34.01 -2.56 -29.15
C VAL A 277 -33.50 -2.77 -27.73
N GLU A 278 -34.35 -3.26 -26.82
CA GLU A 278 -33.99 -3.60 -25.45
C GLU A 278 -32.94 -4.71 -25.40
N GLY A 279 -33.10 -5.79 -26.16
CA GLY A 279 -32.12 -6.87 -26.26
C GLY A 279 -30.76 -6.39 -26.79
N LYS A 280 -30.75 -5.54 -27.83
CA LYS A 280 -29.50 -4.92 -28.31
C LYS A 280 -28.87 -4.00 -27.27
N ALA A 281 -29.67 -3.20 -26.56
CA ALA A 281 -29.18 -2.33 -25.51
C ALA A 281 -28.57 -3.14 -24.35
N TRP A 282 -29.18 -4.29 -24.02
CA TRP A 282 -28.64 -5.23 -23.04
C TRP A 282 -27.26 -5.76 -23.46
N GLU A 283 -27.15 -6.35 -24.66
CA GLU A 283 -25.87 -6.85 -25.19
C GLU A 283 -24.77 -5.77 -25.20
N GLU A 284 -25.10 -4.56 -25.66
CA GLU A 284 -24.15 -3.44 -25.67
C GLU A 284 -23.72 -3.03 -24.24
N CYS A 285 -24.63 -3.07 -23.27
CA CYS A 285 -24.33 -2.78 -21.87
C CYS A 285 -23.43 -3.85 -21.25
N VAL A 286 -23.69 -5.13 -21.56
CA VAL A 286 -22.86 -6.27 -21.14
C VAL A 286 -21.46 -6.14 -21.70
N ASP A 287 -21.31 -5.93 -23.01
CA ASP A 287 -20.00 -5.76 -23.63
C ASP A 287 -19.22 -4.58 -23.05
N MET A 288 -19.91 -3.46 -22.82
CA MET A 288 -19.30 -2.27 -22.23
C MET A 288 -18.87 -2.50 -20.78
N ALA A 289 -19.67 -3.18 -19.98
CA ALA A 289 -19.34 -3.53 -18.61
C ALA A 289 -18.18 -4.54 -18.56
N PHE A 290 -18.16 -5.54 -19.45
CA PHE A 290 -17.10 -6.52 -19.53
C PHE A 290 -15.76 -5.87 -19.89
N SER A 291 -15.75 -5.06 -20.96
CA SER A 291 -14.57 -4.31 -21.37
C SER A 291 -14.09 -3.35 -20.27
N SER A 292 -15.01 -2.71 -19.54
CA SER A 292 -14.66 -1.86 -18.41
C SER A 292 -14.03 -2.65 -17.26
N ALA A 293 -14.54 -3.84 -16.96
CA ALA A 293 -14.02 -4.72 -15.92
C ALA A 293 -12.63 -5.28 -16.29
N GLU A 294 -12.45 -5.65 -17.56
CA GLU A 294 -11.16 -6.05 -18.13
C GLU A 294 -10.12 -4.93 -18.01
N ASP A 295 -10.48 -3.69 -18.39
CA ASP A 295 -9.64 -2.50 -18.21
C ASP A 295 -9.26 -2.26 -16.74
N ILE A 296 -10.13 -2.59 -15.79
CA ILE A 296 -9.84 -2.49 -14.36
C ILE A 296 -8.85 -3.58 -13.94
N ILE A 297 -9.01 -4.82 -14.44
CA ILE A 297 -8.11 -5.94 -14.17
C ILE A 297 -6.73 -5.66 -14.76
N THR A 298 -6.64 -5.36 -16.05
CA THR A 298 -5.38 -5.13 -16.77
C THR A 298 -4.64 -3.91 -16.22
N ALA A 299 -5.34 -2.83 -15.90
CA ALA A 299 -4.77 -1.66 -15.25
C ALA A 299 -4.54 -1.84 -13.74
N ARG A 300 -5.01 -2.96 -13.16
CA ARG A 300 -4.82 -3.33 -11.75
C ARG A 300 -5.41 -2.31 -10.77
N ARG A 301 -6.53 -1.67 -11.14
CA ARG A 301 -7.19 -0.58 -10.40
C ARG A 301 -8.26 -1.09 -9.42
N PHE A 302 -7.93 -2.11 -8.64
CA PHE A 302 -8.91 -2.81 -7.80
C PHE A 302 -9.47 -1.98 -6.63
N SER A 303 -8.86 -0.84 -6.27
CA SER A 303 -9.21 -0.04 -5.10
C SER A 303 -9.65 1.40 -5.40
N GLU A 304 -10.02 1.70 -6.65
CA GLU A 304 -10.38 3.07 -7.06
C GLU A 304 -11.72 3.53 -6.43
N PHE A 305 -12.73 2.64 -6.38
CA PHE A 305 -14.09 2.97 -5.90
C PHE A 305 -14.50 2.11 -4.69
N ILE A 306 -13.71 2.15 -3.61
CA ILE A 306 -14.10 1.50 -2.34
C ILE A 306 -15.17 2.35 -1.65
N PRO A 307 -16.40 1.83 -1.45
CA PRO A 307 -17.54 2.60 -0.93
C PRO A 307 -17.36 3.06 0.53
N GLU A 308 -16.47 2.42 1.31
CA GLU A 308 -16.16 2.83 2.67
C GLU A 308 -14.70 3.26 2.87
N PRO A 309 -14.45 4.44 3.49
CA PRO A 309 -13.10 4.84 3.91
C PRO A 309 -12.58 4.01 5.11
N SER A 310 -13.39 3.10 5.67
CA SER A 310 -13.11 2.29 6.86
C SER A 310 -12.19 1.08 6.55
N SER A 311 -12.25 0.57 5.32
CA SER A 311 -11.49 -0.57 4.81
C SER A 311 -10.57 -0.13 3.69
N ARG A 312 -9.61 0.77 4.00
CA ARG A 312 -8.60 1.23 3.04
C ARG A 312 -7.67 0.08 2.64
N ILE A 313 -8.18 -0.80 1.78
CA ILE A 313 -7.40 -1.73 0.99
C ILE A 313 -6.84 -0.90 -0.15
N ARG A 314 -5.53 -0.60 -0.12
CA ARG A 314 -4.89 0.02 -1.28
C ARG A 314 -4.18 -1.05 -2.06
N PHE A 315 -4.56 -1.20 -3.32
CA PHE A 315 -3.83 -2.02 -4.28
C PHE A 315 -3.02 -1.09 -5.16
N LEU A 316 -1.69 -1.23 -5.12
CA LEU A 316 -0.79 -0.37 -5.86
C LEU A 316 0.00 -1.24 -6.85
N PRO A 317 -0.41 -1.23 -8.14
CA PRO A 317 0.40 -1.81 -9.20
C PRO A 317 1.60 -0.90 -9.51
N ARG A 318 2.68 -1.48 -10.01
CA ARG A 318 3.83 -0.72 -10.51
C ARG A 318 3.56 -0.24 -11.95
N SER A 319 3.70 1.06 -12.20
CA SER A 319 3.80 1.61 -13.57
C SER A 319 5.23 1.43 -14.09
N GLY A 320 5.45 0.69 -15.19
CA GLY A 320 6.74 0.58 -15.88
C GLY A 320 7.16 -0.84 -16.28
N LEU A 321 8.46 -1.04 -16.54
CA LEU A 321 9.10 -2.27 -17.08
C LEU A 321 8.91 -3.57 -16.27
N LYS A 322 8.28 -3.52 -15.08
CA LYS A 322 8.01 -4.69 -14.23
C LYS A 322 6.55 -4.64 -13.77
N LYS A 323 5.64 -5.03 -14.67
CA LYS A 323 4.17 -4.99 -14.48
C LYS A 323 3.66 -5.96 -13.39
N ASP A 324 4.50 -6.90 -12.95
CA ASP A 324 4.06 -8.02 -12.12
C ASP A 324 4.02 -7.69 -10.62
N ALA A 325 4.55 -6.55 -10.18
CA ALA A 325 4.67 -6.21 -8.76
C ALA A 325 3.44 -5.44 -8.25
N ALA A 326 2.88 -5.90 -7.14
CA ALA A 326 1.78 -5.21 -6.46
C ALA A 326 1.99 -5.16 -4.95
N THR A 327 1.36 -4.18 -4.31
CA THR A 327 1.32 -4.08 -2.85
C THR A 327 -0.12 -3.88 -2.40
N MET A 328 -0.55 -4.72 -1.45
CA MET A 328 -1.84 -4.61 -0.81
C MET A 328 -1.67 -4.11 0.62
N VAL A 329 -2.38 -3.05 0.97
CA VAL A 329 -2.32 -2.43 2.31
C VAL A 329 -3.65 -2.62 3.01
N VAL A 330 -3.69 -3.33 4.13
CA VAL A 330 -4.95 -3.68 4.81
C VAL A 330 -4.92 -3.22 6.26
N LYS A 331 -5.94 -2.46 6.69
CA LYS A 331 -6.12 -2.06 8.08
C LYS A 331 -6.41 -3.28 8.96
N GLY A 332 -5.74 -3.39 10.11
CA GLY A 332 -5.94 -4.50 11.05
C GLY A 332 -5.14 -5.76 10.73
N MET A 333 -4.43 -5.81 9.60
CA MET A 333 -3.53 -6.92 9.26
C MET A 333 -2.17 -6.80 9.97
N GLY A 334 -1.77 -5.58 10.34
CA GLY A 334 -0.55 -5.31 11.09
C GLY A 334 -0.72 -5.52 12.59
N ASN A 335 0.40 -5.71 13.29
CA ASN A 335 0.42 -5.87 14.74
C ASN A 335 -0.29 -4.71 15.44
N PHE A 336 -0.99 -5.00 16.54
CA PHE A 336 -1.77 -4.02 17.32
C PHE A 336 -2.92 -3.35 16.56
N GLY A 337 -3.44 -3.95 15.49
CA GLY A 337 -4.52 -3.36 14.67
C GLY A 337 -4.01 -2.34 13.65
N ARG A 338 -2.69 -2.33 13.39
CA ARG A 338 -2.04 -1.46 12.41
C ARG A 338 -2.37 -1.84 10.97
N TYR A 339 -2.00 -0.96 10.04
CA TYR A 339 -1.98 -1.36 8.63
C TYR A 339 -0.92 -2.44 8.43
N GLY A 340 -1.28 -3.52 7.75
CA GLY A 340 -0.33 -4.49 7.25
C GLY A 340 -0.04 -4.22 5.78
N ILE A 341 1.22 -4.42 5.38
CA ILE A 341 1.65 -4.29 3.99
C ILE A 341 1.94 -5.70 3.48
N GLN A 342 1.16 -6.15 2.51
CA GLN A 342 1.31 -7.44 1.86
C GLN A 342 1.94 -7.25 0.48
N PRO A 343 3.21 -7.67 0.28
CA PRO A 343 3.82 -7.71 -1.03
C PRO A 343 3.24 -8.86 -1.86
N LEU A 344 2.89 -8.56 -3.10
CA LEU A 344 2.26 -9.47 -4.06
C LEU A 344 3.03 -9.46 -5.39
N ARG A 345 3.05 -10.58 -6.09
CA ARG A 345 3.52 -10.66 -7.48
C ARG A 345 2.52 -11.44 -8.33
N VAL A 346 2.38 -11.07 -9.59
CA VAL A 346 1.56 -11.81 -10.56
C VAL A 346 2.18 -13.20 -10.78
N ALA A 347 1.36 -14.24 -10.68
CA ALA A 347 1.69 -15.62 -10.99
C ALA A 347 1.28 -15.98 -12.43
N SER A 348 0.07 -15.60 -12.82
CA SER A 348 -0.52 -15.91 -14.12
C SER A 348 -1.61 -14.90 -14.45
N GLU A 349 -1.80 -14.68 -15.74
CA GLU A 349 -2.86 -13.88 -16.32
C GLU A 349 -3.53 -14.75 -17.39
N VAL A 350 -4.85 -14.72 -17.44
CA VAL A 350 -5.65 -15.43 -18.44
C VAL A 350 -6.65 -14.44 -18.97
N GLU A 351 -6.65 -14.26 -20.28
CA GLU A 351 -7.53 -13.36 -21.02
C GLU A 351 -8.11 -14.18 -22.17
N THR A 352 -9.41 -14.44 -22.10
CA THR A 352 -10.23 -15.09 -23.11
C THR A 352 -11.48 -14.25 -23.32
N GLU A 353 -12.22 -14.50 -24.40
CA GLU A 353 -13.40 -13.70 -24.78
C GLU A 353 -14.41 -13.54 -23.62
N ASP A 354 -14.63 -14.62 -22.85
CA ASP A 354 -15.59 -14.61 -21.75
C ASP A 354 -14.98 -14.45 -20.36
N ILE A 355 -13.64 -14.56 -20.23
CA ILE A 355 -12.97 -14.61 -18.93
C ILE A 355 -11.71 -13.75 -18.94
N SER A 356 -11.64 -12.78 -18.03
CA SER A 356 -10.41 -12.04 -17.71
C SER A 356 -10.02 -12.32 -16.26
N SER A 357 -8.82 -12.86 -16.04
CA SER A 357 -8.36 -13.21 -14.69
C SER A 357 -6.88 -12.96 -14.46
N VAL A 358 -6.55 -12.60 -13.21
CA VAL A 358 -5.19 -12.49 -12.70
C VAL A 358 -5.06 -13.24 -11.40
N VAL A 359 -3.91 -13.90 -11.24
CA VAL A 359 -3.53 -14.55 -10.00
C VAL A 359 -2.31 -13.85 -9.43
N PHE A 360 -2.42 -13.43 -8.16
CA PHE A 360 -1.30 -12.94 -7.37
C PHE A 360 -0.85 -14.00 -6.37
N TYR A 361 0.45 -14.09 -6.15
CA TYR A 361 1.01 -14.84 -5.03
C TYR A 361 1.74 -13.90 -4.07
N THR A 362 1.75 -14.29 -2.81
CA THR A 362 2.39 -13.51 -1.73
C THR A 362 3.90 -13.71 -1.70
N LEU A 363 4.64 -12.64 -1.39
CA LEU A 363 6.10 -12.67 -1.24
C LEU A 363 6.54 -12.79 0.23
N LYS A 364 7.76 -13.27 0.47
CA LYS A 364 8.35 -13.33 1.82
C LYS A 364 8.36 -11.95 2.48
N GLY A 365 8.16 -11.92 3.79
CA GLY A 365 8.08 -10.68 4.57
C GLY A 365 6.68 -10.05 4.65
N GLY A 366 5.67 -10.64 3.99
CA GLY A 366 4.26 -10.26 4.17
C GLY A 366 3.65 -10.71 5.50
N HIS A 367 2.33 -10.56 5.67
CA HIS A 367 1.59 -10.95 6.87
C HIS A 367 1.00 -12.36 6.78
N PHE A 368 0.63 -12.81 5.58
CA PHE A 368 0.14 -14.16 5.32
C PHE A 368 0.78 -14.71 4.04
N ASP A 369 0.65 -16.03 3.89
CA ASP A 369 1.09 -16.75 2.70
C ASP A 369 -0.13 -17.29 1.96
N GLY A 370 -0.09 -17.29 0.62
CA GLY A 370 -1.25 -17.65 -0.20
C GLY A 370 -1.25 -17.05 -1.60
N GLU A 371 -2.30 -17.37 -2.33
CA GLU A 371 -2.63 -16.87 -3.67
C GLU A 371 -3.99 -16.15 -3.65
N MET A 372 -4.10 -15.10 -4.45
CA MET A 372 -5.31 -14.34 -4.65
C MET A 372 -5.66 -14.33 -6.14
N LYS A 373 -6.80 -14.89 -6.51
CA LYS A 373 -7.35 -14.83 -7.87
C LYS A 373 -8.37 -13.68 -7.94
N VAL A 374 -8.29 -12.87 -8.98
CA VAL A 374 -9.33 -11.91 -9.36
C VAL A 374 -9.76 -12.31 -10.77
N SER A 375 -11.05 -12.57 -10.96
CA SER A 375 -11.62 -12.96 -12.25
C SER A 375 -12.90 -12.19 -12.53
N VAL A 376 -13.11 -11.87 -13.79
CA VAL A 376 -14.36 -11.40 -14.37
C VAL A 376 -14.75 -12.44 -15.41
N GLU A 377 -16.00 -12.88 -15.36
CA GLU A 377 -16.53 -13.93 -16.23
C GLU A 377 -17.91 -13.51 -16.73
N ARG A 378 -18.19 -13.75 -18.01
CA ARG A 378 -19.55 -13.70 -18.56
C ARG A 378 -20.27 -14.98 -18.16
N CYS A 379 -21.35 -14.86 -17.43
CA CYS A 379 -22.21 -15.97 -17.05
C CYS A 379 -23.53 -15.85 -17.81
N ILE A 380 -24.07 -16.97 -18.28
CA ILE A 380 -25.43 -17.03 -18.82
C ILE A 380 -26.28 -17.60 -17.69
N ASP A 381 -27.27 -16.84 -17.25
CA ASP A 381 -28.19 -17.28 -16.20
C ASP A 381 -29.28 -18.22 -16.78
N GLU A 382 -30.11 -18.80 -15.91
CA GLU A 382 -31.16 -19.75 -16.31
C GLU A 382 -32.18 -19.17 -17.30
N ASP A 383 -32.32 -17.83 -17.30
CA ASP A 383 -33.21 -17.08 -18.20
C ASP A 383 -32.54 -16.70 -19.54
N ASP A 384 -31.39 -17.31 -19.88
CA ASP A 384 -30.54 -16.97 -21.04
C ASP A 384 -29.97 -15.54 -21.03
N ASP A 385 -30.16 -14.80 -19.93
CA ASP A 385 -29.61 -13.46 -19.75
C ASP A 385 -28.09 -13.53 -19.49
N THR A 386 -27.34 -12.81 -20.31
CA THR A 386 -25.89 -12.69 -20.12
C THR A 386 -25.61 -11.69 -19.01
N ASN A 387 -25.00 -12.19 -17.93
CA ASN A 387 -24.56 -11.43 -16.77
C ASN A 387 -23.03 -11.46 -16.63
N ILE A 388 -22.51 -10.60 -15.77
CA ILE A 388 -21.07 -10.51 -15.49
C ILE A 388 -20.85 -10.78 -14.02
N ALA A 389 -20.11 -11.85 -13.76
CA ALA A 389 -19.68 -12.22 -12.43
C ALA A 389 -18.26 -11.74 -12.16
N ILE A 390 -18.10 -10.92 -11.12
CA ILE A 390 -16.81 -10.54 -10.58
C ILE A 390 -16.52 -11.44 -9.39
N SER A 391 -15.45 -12.22 -9.47
CA SER A 391 -15.01 -13.12 -8.40
C SER A 391 -13.62 -12.73 -7.90
N VAL A 392 -13.48 -12.64 -6.58
CA VAL A 392 -12.18 -12.55 -5.92
C VAL A 392 -12.08 -13.77 -5.01
N SER A 393 -10.94 -14.45 -5.02
CA SER A 393 -10.72 -15.61 -4.16
C SER A 393 -9.34 -15.58 -3.55
N LEU A 394 -9.25 -15.97 -2.28
CA LEU A 394 -8.00 -16.06 -1.52
C LEU A 394 -7.81 -17.48 -1.00
N ALA A 395 -6.71 -18.13 -1.42
CA ALA A 395 -6.34 -19.47 -1.01
C ALA A 395 -5.06 -19.47 -0.16
N ILE A 396 -5.13 -20.11 1.01
CA ILE A 396 -4.04 -20.12 2.01
C ILE A 396 -3.51 -21.54 2.18
N PRO A 397 -2.23 -21.82 1.87
CA PRO A 397 -1.65 -23.14 2.03
C PRO A 397 -1.55 -23.52 3.51
N LYS A 398 -1.59 -24.82 3.79
CA LYS A 398 -1.49 -25.37 5.15
C LYS A 398 -0.10 -25.15 5.78
N SER A 399 0.94 -25.10 4.96
CA SER A 399 2.33 -24.85 5.37
C SER A 399 2.67 -23.38 5.57
N GLY A 400 1.74 -22.45 5.28
CA GLY A 400 1.97 -21.01 5.30
C GLY A 400 1.46 -20.29 6.55
N ARG A 401 1.83 -19.02 6.67
CA ARG A 401 1.28 -18.08 7.65
C ARG A 401 -0.19 -17.82 7.36
N LYS A 402 -1.03 -18.05 8.37
CA LYS A 402 -2.48 -17.91 8.28
C LYS A 402 -2.90 -16.46 8.49
N ILE A 403 -4.02 -16.07 7.87
CA ILE A 403 -4.74 -14.82 8.15
C ILE A 403 -6.00 -15.14 8.98
N ASN A 404 -6.52 -14.14 9.70
CA ASN A 404 -7.83 -14.23 10.32
C ASN A 404 -8.92 -14.37 9.24
N ALA A 405 -9.78 -15.39 9.34
CA ALA A 405 -10.86 -15.66 8.38
C ALA A 405 -11.78 -14.45 8.15
N ARG A 406 -12.16 -13.73 9.21
CA ARG A 406 -13.00 -12.52 9.08
C ARG A 406 -12.29 -11.41 8.28
N LEU A 407 -10.98 -11.30 8.45
CA LEU A 407 -10.17 -10.33 7.71
C LEU A 407 -10.02 -10.75 6.24
N ALA A 408 -9.81 -12.04 5.96
CA ALA A 408 -9.81 -12.57 4.60
C ALA A 408 -11.14 -12.30 3.90
N SER A 409 -12.27 -12.64 4.52
CA SER A 409 -13.61 -12.34 4.01
C SER A 409 -13.76 -10.85 3.69
N LYS A 410 -13.36 -9.97 4.61
CA LYS A 410 -13.42 -8.52 4.38
C LYS A 410 -12.53 -8.05 3.23
N ILE A 411 -11.34 -8.65 3.05
CA ILE A 411 -10.43 -8.31 1.95
C ILE A 411 -11.08 -8.66 0.61
N VAL A 412 -11.53 -9.90 0.49
CA VAL A 412 -12.07 -10.45 -0.75
C VAL A 412 -13.36 -9.74 -1.14
N ASP A 413 -14.25 -9.50 -0.17
CA ASP A 413 -15.51 -8.75 -0.37
C ASP A 413 -15.28 -7.30 -0.79
N SER A 414 -14.38 -6.60 -0.10
CA SER A 414 -14.08 -5.20 -0.39
C SER A 414 -13.43 -5.04 -1.76
N LEU A 415 -12.65 -6.01 -2.23
CA LEU A 415 -12.08 -5.99 -3.57
C LEU A 415 -13.14 -6.30 -4.63
N ALA A 416 -13.95 -7.36 -4.45
CA ALA A 416 -15.02 -7.71 -5.39
C ALA A 416 -16.03 -6.56 -5.54
N THR A 417 -16.48 -5.98 -4.43
CA THR A 417 -17.39 -4.83 -4.40
C THR A 417 -16.77 -3.59 -5.03
N SER A 418 -15.48 -3.32 -4.77
CA SER A 418 -14.77 -2.18 -5.37
C SER A 418 -14.66 -2.32 -6.88
N ILE A 419 -14.33 -3.52 -7.38
CA ILE A 419 -14.27 -3.78 -8.82
C ILE A 419 -15.67 -3.64 -9.44
N ALA A 420 -16.71 -4.22 -8.84
CA ALA A 420 -18.09 -4.11 -9.33
C ALA A 420 -18.55 -2.64 -9.43
N ASN A 421 -18.34 -1.86 -8.37
CA ASN A 421 -18.67 -0.44 -8.36
C ASN A 421 -17.86 0.35 -9.40
N SER A 422 -16.58 0.02 -9.55
CA SER A 422 -15.71 0.65 -10.55
C SER A 422 -16.22 0.37 -11.96
N THR A 423 -16.54 -0.90 -12.26
CA THR A 423 -17.10 -1.33 -13.55
C THR A 423 -18.40 -0.61 -13.85
N MET A 424 -19.36 -0.62 -12.91
CA MET A 424 -20.63 0.07 -13.07
C MET A 424 -20.45 1.57 -13.29
N THR A 425 -19.55 2.21 -12.55
CA THR A 425 -19.32 3.66 -12.67
C THR A 425 -18.74 4.01 -14.03
N VAL A 426 -17.74 3.26 -14.50
CA VAL A 426 -17.12 3.47 -15.81
C VAL A 426 -18.09 3.16 -16.95
N ALA A 427 -18.88 2.09 -16.83
CA ALA A 427 -19.93 1.74 -17.79
C ALA A 427 -20.98 2.86 -17.87
N LYS A 428 -21.53 3.32 -16.74
CA LYS A 428 -22.48 4.46 -16.68
C LYS A 428 -21.91 5.74 -17.28
N GLN A 429 -20.65 6.05 -17.01
CA GLN A 429 -20.00 7.23 -17.60
C GLN A 429 -19.84 7.10 -19.12
N THR A 430 -19.50 5.91 -19.60
CA THR A 430 -19.34 5.64 -21.04
C THR A 430 -20.69 5.68 -21.75
N LEU A 431 -21.70 5.03 -21.18
CA LEU A 431 -23.07 5.02 -21.67
C LEU A 431 -23.67 6.43 -21.69
N SER A 432 -23.58 7.19 -20.59
CA SER A 432 -24.08 8.57 -20.55
C SER A 432 -23.40 9.48 -21.59
N ARG A 433 -22.10 9.31 -21.87
CA ARG A 433 -21.42 10.03 -22.95
C ARG A 433 -21.96 9.64 -24.33
N ARG A 434 -22.21 8.36 -24.57
CA ARG A 434 -22.83 7.88 -25.81
C ARG A 434 -24.24 8.46 -25.96
N LEU A 435 -25.06 8.37 -24.92
CA LEU A 435 -26.43 8.87 -24.93
C LEU A 435 -26.51 10.39 -25.08
N GLN A 436 -25.66 11.17 -24.41
CA GLN A 436 -25.62 12.61 -24.64
C GLN A 436 -25.37 12.96 -26.11
N SER A 437 -24.52 12.19 -26.79
CA SER A 437 -24.24 12.39 -28.21
C SER A 437 -25.44 12.01 -29.10
N THR A 438 -26.16 10.94 -28.78
CA THR A 438 -27.33 10.50 -29.55
C THR A 438 -28.53 11.41 -29.30
N LEU A 439 -28.82 11.75 -28.04
CA LEU A 439 -29.88 12.69 -27.63
C LEU A 439 -29.66 14.07 -28.24
N TYR A 440 -28.43 14.60 -28.21
CA TYR A 440 -28.12 15.88 -28.84
C TYR A 440 -28.38 15.85 -30.35
N ARG A 441 -27.93 14.79 -31.04
CA ARG A 441 -28.17 14.60 -32.49
C ARG A 441 -29.66 14.45 -32.79
N GLY A 442 -30.39 13.68 -31.99
CA GLY A 442 -31.84 13.49 -32.10
C GLY A 442 -32.60 14.82 -31.93
N LYS A 443 -32.33 15.56 -30.85
CA LYS A 443 -32.93 16.88 -30.60
C LYS A 443 -32.59 17.90 -31.69
N ALA A 444 -31.33 17.90 -32.18
CA ALA A 444 -30.93 18.77 -33.29
C ALA A 444 -31.66 18.41 -34.59
N ARG A 445 -31.85 17.12 -34.87
CA ARG A 445 -32.59 16.63 -36.03
C ARG A 445 -34.07 16.99 -35.95
N SER A 446 -34.71 16.74 -34.80
CA SER A 446 -36.12 17.11 -34.54
C SER A 446 -36.35 18.62 -34.69
N ARG A 447 -35.48 19.46 -34.13
CA ARG A 447 -35.54 20.92 -34.36
C ARG A 447 -35.35 21.31 -35.82
N ALA A 448 -34.50 20.59 -36.56
CA ALA A 448 -34.28 20.86 -37.98
C ALA A 448 -35.49 20.46 -38.83
N THR A 449 -36.13 19.33 -38.54
CA THR A 449 -37.37 18.90 -39.23
C THR A 449 -38.52 19.85 -38.90
N GLU A 450 -38.68 20.24 -37.64
CA GLU A 450 -39.66 21.24 -37.21
C GLU A 450 -39.46 22.57 -37.97
N LYS A 451 -38.22 23.08 -38.04
CA LYS A 451 -37.90 24.30 -38.81
C LYS A 451 -38.24 24.15 -40.30
N ARG A 452 -37.93 23.00 -40.91
CA ARG A 452 -38.29 22.72 -42.32
C ARG A 452 -39.80 22.71 -42.50
N GLN A 453 -40.54 22.13 -41.57
CA GLN A 453 -42.00 22.05 -41.63
C GLN A 453 -42.65 23.42 -41.42
N ILE A 454 -42.15 24.22 -40.47
CA ILE A 454 -42.57 25.62 -40.29
C ILE A 454 -42.28 26.43 -41.57
N ALA A 455 -41.07 26.31 -42.14
CA ALA A 455 -40.70 26.99 -43.38
C ALA A 455 -41.61 26.58 -44.55
N PHE A 456 -41.87 25.28 -44.70
CA PHE A 456 -42.79 24.74 -45.70
C PHE A 456 -44.21 25.29 -45.51
N ASN A 457 -44.74 25.27 -44.29
CA ASN A 457 -46.06 25.81 -43.97
C ASN A 457 -46.15 27.32 -44.24
N ASN A 458 -45.10 28.07 -43.92
CA ASN A 458 -45.01 29.51 -44.21
C ASN A 458 -44.96 29.77 -45.71
N MET A 459 -44.18 29.01 -46.47
CA MET A 459 -44.15 29.11 -47.95
C MET A 459 -45.51 28.79 -48.55
N LYS A 460 -46.16 27.70 -48.10
CA LYS A 460 -47.50 27.33 -48.53
C LYS A 460 -48.52 28.44 -48.25
N LYS A 461 -48.47 29.04 -47.06
CA LYS A 461 -49.33 30.18 -46.69
C LYS A 461 -49.07 31.41 -47.57
N MET A 462 -47.81 31.72 -47.90
CA MET A 462 -47.47 32.80 -48.82
C MET A 462 -47.96 32.52 -50.24
N GLU A 463 -47.83 31.28 -50.71
CA GLU A 463 -48.33 30.87 -52.02
C GLU A 463 -49.86 30.97 -52.10
N ASP A 464 -50.57 30.53 -51.07
CA ASP A 464 -52.03 30.63 -50.98
C ASP A 464 -52.49 32.10 -50.94
N MET A 465 -51.82 32.96 -50.15
CA MET A 465 -52.09 34.41 -50.17
C MET A 465 -51.82 35.03 -51.55
N ALA A 466 -50.74 34.63 -52.23
CA ALA A 466 -50.43 35.11 -53.58
C ALA A 466 -51.47 34.64 -54.60
N ARG A 467 -51.92 33.38 -54.50
CA ARG A 467 -52.97 32.80 -55.33
C ARG A 467 -54.31 33.52 -55.11
N GLU A 468 -54.65 33.82 -53.86
CA GLU A 468 -55.84 34.58 -53.52
C GLU A 468 -55.77 36.02 -54.04
N ARG A 469 -54.62 36.71 -53.88
CA ARG A 469 -54.38 38.03 -54.48
C ARG A 469 -54.53 38.00 -55.99
N ARG A 470 -53.95 37.00 -56.68
CA ARG A 470 -54.13 36.81 -58.13
C ARG A 470 -55.59 36.61 -58.51
N ARG A 471 -56.33 35.78 -57.77
CA ARG A 471 -57.78 35.56 -57.99
C ARG A 471 -58.59 36.85 -57.77
N ARG A 472 -58.33 37.61 -56.71
CA ARG A 472 -59.00 38.89 -56.44
C ARG A 472 -58.68 39.92 -57.51
N TRP A 473 -57.41 40.04 -57.91
CA TRP A 473 -56.99 40.93 -59.00
C TRP A 473 -57.65 40.56 -60.33
N GLN A 474 -57.73 39.26 -60.66
CA GLN A 474 -58.42 38.78 -61.86
C GLN A 474 -59.93 39.07 -61.85
N ARG A 475 -60.59 39.03 -60.68
CA ARG A 475 -62.02 39.35 -60.57
C ARG A 475 -62.32 40.85 -60.60
N GLY A 476 -61.43 41.68 -60.04
CA GLY A 476 -61.61 43.12 -59.94
C GLY A 476 -61.06 43.93 -61.11
N ASN A 477 -60.33 43.31 -62.03
CA ASN A 477 -59.65 43.99 -63.13
C ASN A 477 -60.06 43.38 -64.47
N SER A 478 -60.83 44.12 -65.28
CA SER A 478 -61.33 43.68 -66.59
C SER A 478 -60.21 43.40 -67.61
N ASP A 479 -59.00 43.89 -67.34
CA ASP A 479 -57.82 43.74 -68.19
C ASP A 479 -56.84 42.63 -67.71
N ALA A 480 -57.23 41.83 -66.72
CA ALA A 480 -56.35 40.86 -66.06
C ALA A 480 -55.80 39.73 -66.96
N GLY A 481 -56.31 39.58 -68.19
CA GLY A 481 -55.78 38.68 -69.22
C GLY A 481 -54.87 39.32 -70.26
N ARG A 482 -54.74 40.66 -70.28
CA ARG A 482 -53.98 41.40 -71.32
C ARG A 482 -52.60 41.86 -70.88
N TYR A 483 -52.23 41.69 -69.61
CA TYR A 483 -50.88 42.01 -69.14
C TYR A 483 -49.86 41.00 -69.68
N ARG A 484 -49.32 41.28 -70.86
CA ARG A 484 -48.03 40.76 -71.30
C ARG A 484 -46.96 41.65 -70.67
N PRO A 485 -45.91 41.11 -70.02
CA PRO A 485 -44.78 41.92 -69.60
C PRO A 485 -44.19 42.56 -70.87
N SER A 486 -44.50 43.82 -71.12
CA SER A 486 -43.91 44.56 -72.21
C SER A 486 -42.45 44.77 -71.88
N GLY A 487 -41.57 44.10 -72.63
CA GLY A 487 -40.18 44.48 -72.81
C GLY A 487 -39.35 44.61 -71.53
N PHE A 488 -38.54 43.60 -71.28
CA PHE A 488 -37.32 43.73 -70.50
C PHE A 488 -36.44 44.83 -71.15
N ARG A 489 -36.65 46.11 -70.80
CA ARG A 489 -35.60 47.11 -71.01
C ARG A 489 -34.54 46.80 -69.98
N LYS A 490 -33.48 46.11 -70.42
CA LYS A 490 -32.19 46.11 -69.72
C LYS A 490 -31.89 47.56 -69.34
N PRO A 491 -31.60 47.88 -68.07
CA PRO A 491 -30.95 49.15 -67.78
C PRO A 491 -29.58 49.10 -68.47
N GLU A 492 -29.41 49.91 -69.51
CA GLU A 492 -28.07 50.29 -69.99
C GLU A 492 -27.37 51.02 -68.84
N GLY A 493 -26.25 50.46 -68.37
CA GLY A 493 -25.43 51.09 -67.35
C GLY A 493 -25.28 50.27 -66.06
N GLY A 494 -24.76 49.04 -66.18
CA GLY A 494 -24.03 48.42 -65.08
C GLY A 494 -22.56 48.85 -65.16
N PRO A 495 -21.92 49.31 -64.05
CA PRO A 495 -20.52 49.67 -64.09
C PRO A 495 -19.67 48.42 -64.32
N SER A 496 -18.85 48.46 -65.37
CA SER A 496 -17.70 47.57 -65.56
C SER A 496 -16.81 47.71 -64.32
N ARG A 497 -16.83 46.68 -63.47
CA ARG A 497 -15.75 46.45 -62.51
C ARG A 497 -14.92 45.31 -63.06
N ALA A 498 -13.77 45.69 -63.61
CA ALA A 498 -12.62 44.83 -63.74
C ALA A 498 -12.16 44.43 -62.33
N PHE A 499 -12.15 43.13 -62.04
CA PHE A 499 -11.15 42.42 -61.24
C PHE A 499 -11.20 40.94 -61.63
#